data_AF-A0A368CA88-F1
#
_entry.id   AF-A0A368CA88-F1
#
_cell.length_a   1.000
_cell.length_b   1.000
_cell.length_c   1.000
_cell.angle_alpha   90.00
_cell.angle_beta   90.00
_cell.angle_gamma   90.00
#
_symmetry.space_group_name_H-M   'P 1'
#
loop_
_entity.id
_entity.type
_entity.pdbx_description
1 polymer ?
#
loop_
_entity_poly.entity_id
_entity_poly.type
_entity_poly.pdbx_seq_one_letter_code
_entity_poly.pdbx_strand_id
1 'polypeptide(L)' 'MKVTWDQNTCSHAGKCVQGSPSVFKVEDGKFVIDETGAPEEEIRNTVSQCPSGALTIED' A
#
# COMPACT_ATOMS: atom_id res chain seq x y z
N MET A 1 13.98 0.75 -0.50
CA MET A 1 12.53 1.03 -0.34
C MET A 1 11.81 -0.24 0.00
N LYS A 2 11.19 -0.24 1.18
CA LYS A 2 10.28 -1.26 1.68
C LYS A 2 8.99 -0.60 2.16
N VAL A 3 7.84 -1.05 1.69
CA VAL A 3 6.52 -0.61 2.16
C VAL A 3 6.00 -1.58 3.20
N THR A 4 5.59 -1.05 4.35
CA THR A 4 5.01 -1.81 5.45
C THR A 4 3.56 -1.40 5.68
N TRP A 5 2.74 -2.36 6.14
CA TRP A 5 1.32 -2.17 6.42
C TRP A 5 0.99 -2.59 7.85
N ASP A 6 0.36 -1.68 8.60
CA ASP A 6 -0.17 -1.96 9.93
C ASP A 6 -1.69 -2.20 9.89
N GLN A 7 -2.08 -3.44 10.14
CA GLN A 7 -3.48 -3.85 10.17
C GLN A 7 -4.28 -3.17 11.29
N ASN A 8 -3.66 -2.82 12.42
CA ASN A 8 -4.38 -2.21 13.56
C ASN A 8 -4.75 -0.75 13.28
N THR A 9 -3.92 -0.07 12.49
CA THR A 9 -4.15 1.32 12.06
C THR A 9 -5.03 1.40 10.81
N CYS A 10 -5.06 0.34 9.99
CA CYS A 10 -5.77 0.32 8.71
C CYS A 10 -7.29 0.49 8.85
N SER A 11 -7.82 1.56 8.27
CA SER A 11 -9.26 1.87 8.19
C SER A 11 -9.98 1.26 6.98
N HIS A 12 -9.31 0.42 6.17
CA HIS A 12 -9.87 -0.22 4.98
C HIS A 12 -10.52 0.75 3.97
N ALA A 13 -9.96 1.95 3.83
CA ALA A 13 -10.47 3.00 2.93
C ALA A 13 -10.35 2.67 1.42
N GLY A 14 -9.63 1.60 1.04
CA GLY A 14 -9.50 1.13 -0.33
C GLY A 14 -8.59 1.96 -1.25
N LYS A 15 -8.01 3.07 -0.77
CA LYS A 15 -7.16 3.97 -1.58
C LYS A 15 -5.91 3.30 -2.14
N CYS A 16 -5.29 2.40 -1.38
CA CYS A 16 -4.09 1.68 -1.82
C CYS A 16 -4.39 0.71 -2.97
N VAL A 17 -5.34 -0.21 -2.77
CA VAL A 17 -5.72 -1.22 -3.77
C VAL A 17 -6.37 -0.62 -5.02
N GLN A 18 -7.04 0.54 -4.89
CA GLN A 18 -7.61 1.25 -6.05
C GLN A 18 -6.58 2.12 -6.78
N GLY A 19 -5.64 2.73 -6.05
CA GLY A 19 -4.63 3.64 -6.61
C GLY A 19 -3.50 2.91 -7.32
N SER A 20 -3.06 1.76 -6.78
CA SER A 20 -2.01 0.94 -7.38
C SER A 20 -2.32 -0.55 -7.19
N PRO A 21 -3.29 -1.12 -7.92
CA PRO A 21 -3.68 -2.54 -7.81
C PRO A 21 -2.55 -3.51 -8.16
N SER A 22 -1.58 -3.08 -8.98
CA SER A 22 -0.38 -3.86 -9.28
C SER A 22 0.56 -4.00 -8.08
N VAL A 23 0.47 -3.09 -7.11
CA VAL A 23 1.33 -3.01 -5.92
C VAL A 23 0.59 -3.50 -4.69
N PHE A 24 -0.59 -2.96 -4.41
CA PHE A 24 -1.40 -3.30 -3.24
C PHE A 24 -2.53 -4.22 -3.67
N LYS A 25 -2.47 -5.49 -3.27
CA LYS A 25 -3.46 -6.51 -3.66
C LYS A 25 -3.83 -7.39 -2.47
N VAL A 26 -5.02 -7.98 -2.56
CA VAL A 26 -5.46 -8.99 -1.60
C VAL A 26 -5.50 -10.32 -2.34
N GLU A 27 -4.60 -11.23 -1.99
CA GLU A 27 -4.49 -12.56 -2.57
C GLU A 27 -4.75 -13.59 -1.47
N ASP A 28 -5.72 -14.49 -1.71
CA ASP A 28 -6.13 -15.52 -0.73
C ASP A 28 -6.45 -14.96 0.67
N GLY A 29 -7.08 -13.77 0.71
CA GLY A 29 -7.45 -13.09 1.96
C GLY A 29 -6.28 -12.45 2.71
N LYS A 30 -5.08 -12.44 2.13
CA LYS A 30 -3.90 -11.77 2.69
C LYS A 30 -3.60 -10.50 1.91
N PHE A 31 -3.28 -9.43 2.63
CA PHE A 31 -2.78 -8.21 2.01
C PHE A 31 -1.33 -8.42 1.56
N VAL A 32 -1.07 -8.23 0.28
CA VAL A 32 0.22 -8.40 -0.38
C VAL A 32 0.64 -7.04 -0.93
N ILE A 33 1.92 -6.73 -0.75
CA ILE A 33 2.55 -5.51 -1.27
C ILE A 33 3.66 -5.95 -2.22
N ASP A 34 3.51 -5.59 -3.49
CA ASP A 34 4.43 -5.90 -4.58
C ASP A 34 5.08 -4.60 -5.08
N GLU A 35 6.23 -4.29 -4.50
CA GLU A 35 6.97 -3.04 -4.73
C GLU A 35 7.55 -2.94 -6.14
N THR A 36 7.47 -4.02 -6.93
CA THR A 36 7.88 -4.05 -8.33
C THR A 36 6.74 -3.73 -9.30
N GLY A 37 5.50 -3.65 -8.80
CA GLY A 37 4.30 -3.46 -9.61
C GLY A 37 4.12 -2.05 -10.19
N ALA A 38 4.89 -1.06 -9.73
CA ALA A 38 4.84 0.33 -10.19
C ALA A 38 6.18 1.04 -9.91
N PRO A 39 6.48 2.17 -10.58
CA PRO A 39 7.64 2.98 -10.24
C PRO A 39 7.55 3.55 -8.81
N GLU A 40 8.71 3.77 -8.19
CA GLU A 40 8.84 4.20 -6.79
C GLU A 40 7.99 5.45 -6.46
N GLU A 41 7.97 6.42 -7.36
CA GLU A 41 7.20 7.66 -7.22
C GLU A 41 5.70 7.39 -7.10
N GLU A 42 5.16 6.50 -7.93
CA GLU A 42 3.74 6.12 -7.88
C GLU A 42 3.40 5.41 -6.58
N ILE A 43 4.28 4.52 -6.12
CA ILE A 43 4.11 3.81 -4.84
C ILE A 43 4.07 4.83 -3.70
N ARG A 44 5.01 5.77 -3.66
CA ARG A 44 5.06 6.84 -2.66
C ARG A 44 3.81 7.71 -2.68
N ASN A 45 3.33 8.07 -3.88
CA ASN A 45 2.09 8.83 -4.02
C ASN A 45 0.91 8.04 -3.46
N THR A 46 0.74 6.77 -3.82
CA THR A 46 -0.36 5.92 -3.32
C THR A 46 -0.29 5.72 -1.81
N VAL A 47 0.90 5.53 -1.23
CA VAL A 47 1.09 5.46 0.23
C VAL A 47 0.64 6.76 0.90
N SER A 48 0.98 7.92 0.33
CA SER A 48 0.58 9.23 0.88
C SER A 48 -0.94 9.46 0.88
N GLN A 49 -1.68 8.77 0.02
CA GLN A 49 -3.14 8.84 -0.06
C GLN A 49 -3.84 7.98 1.02
N CYS A 50 -3.10 7.25 1.84
CA CYS A 50 -3.66 6.42 2.91
C CYS A 50 -4.18 7.31 4.06
N PRO A 51 -5.50 7.45 4.26
CA PRO A 51 -6.05 8.41 5.22
C PRO A 51 -5.81 8.02 6.68
N SER A 52 -5.57 6.73 6.95
CA SER A 52 -5.24 6.22 8.29
C SER A 52 -3.75 6.32 8.62
N GLY A 53 -2.88 6.53 7.63
CA GLY A 53 -1.43 6.43 7.84
C GLY A 53 -0.95 5.00 8.10
N ALA A 54 -1.74 3.99 7.76
CA ALA A 54 -1.42 2.57 7.98
C ALA A 54 -0.33 2.01 7.04
N LEU A 55 0.12 2.79 6.06
CA LEU A 55 1.18 2.43 5.13
C LEU A 55 2.39 3.32 5.39
N THR A 56 3.56 2.69 5.57
CA THR A 56 4.83 3.35 5.84
C THR A 56 5.90 2.91 4.85
N ILE A 57 6.86 3.80 4.59
CA ILE A 57 7.98 3.56 3.68
C ILE A 57 9.28 3.63 4.47
N GLU A 58 10.07 2.59 4.39
CA GLU A 58 11.42 2.48 4.95
C GLU A 58 12.44 2.37 3.80
N ASP A 59 13.65 2.90 3.98
CA ASP A 59 14.73 2.79 2.99
C ASP A 59 15.49 1.47 3.11
#